data_AF-A0A0B7FV63-F1
#
_entry.id   AF-A0A0B7FV63-F1
#
_cell.length_a   1.000
_cell.length_b   1.000
_cell.length_c   1.000
_cell.angle_alpha   90.00
_cell.angle_beta   90.00
_cell.angle_gamma   90.00
#
_symmetry.space_group_name_H-M   'P 1'
#
loop_
_entity.id
_entity.type
_entity.pdbx_description
1 polymer ?
#
loop_
_entity_poly.entity_id
_entity_poly.type
_entity_poly.pdbx_seq_one_letter_code
_entity_poly.pdbx_strand_id
1 'polypeptide(L)'
;MPAILIPPEAHVHLTIGIQVLLAATFTLAITSQPRLTAAIRLLLGTLSASIFYYCTFHSYNAPTRGTDTAIATVGLYGIMRVIDICVVDLLVGVNSPPRWVVDGKVLPLPTTFYERLAHALDYLTTLQGTSIFKSTTWDWMPLSAKRRVLPASTPRTTFLRQAFISLFKNYLVYDALDAFNKHRLWDCRQLHPITNGGLSIPEQLVAAFSVCVTTSLSISISAHIVSIIAVACGAPVEAWPPMFNRPFSAVSLEDFWTQ
;
A
#
# COMPACT_ATOMS: atom_id res chain seq x y z
N MET A 1 -1.62 18.80 -5.16
CA MET A 1 -0.36 18.41 -4.49
C MET A 1 0.58 17.81 -5.53
N PRO A 2 1.37 18.62 -6.25
CA PRO A 2 2.10 18.19 -7.45
C PRO A 2 3.04 16.99 -7.21
N ALA A 3 3.67 16.92 -6.05
CA ALA A 3 4.62 15.87 -5.68
C ALA A 3 3.99 14.50 -5.36
N ILE A 4 2.66 14.42 -5.23
CA ILE A 4 1.90 13.17 -5.02
C ILE A 4 1.10 12.82 -6.29
N LEU A 5 1.07 13.70 -7.28
CA LEU A 5 0.38 13.42 -8.54
C LEU A 5 1.15 12.37 -9.32
N ILE A 6 0.45 11.29 -9.65
CA ILE A 6 0.93 10.33 -10.63
C ILE A 6 0.77 10.99 -12.02
N PRO A 7 1.79 10.95 -12.89
CA PRO A 7 1.70 11.41 -14.26
C PRO A 7 0.51 10.75 -14.97
N PRO A 8 -0.32 11.51 -15.70
CA PRO A 8 -1.49 10.96 -16.39
C PRO A 8 -1.17 9.75 -17.29
N GLU A 9 0.03 9.72 -17.88
CA GLU A 9 0.50 8.64 -18.75
C GLU A 9 0.72 7.32 -18.00
N ALA A 10 0.99 7.38 -16.70
CA ALA A 10 1.12 6.20 -15.84
C ALA A 10 -0.25 5.62 -15.42
N HIS A 11 -1.34 6.42 -15.45
CA HIS A 11 -2.66 5.96 -14.99
C HIS A 11 -3.19 4.75 -15.76
N VAL A 12 -2.96 4.70 -17.08
CA VAL A 12 -3.40 3.57 -17.90
C VAL A 12 -2.69 2.29 -17.48
N HIS A 13 -1.37 2.36 -17.32
CA HIS A 13 -0.54 1.22 -16.89
C HIS A 13 -0.95 0.74 -15.50
N LEU A 14 -1.12 1.66 -14.54
CA LEU A 14 -1.57 1.32 -13.18
C LEU A 14 -2.94 0.67 -13.19
N THR A 15 -3.89 1.23 -13.95
CA THR A 15 -5.25 0.69 -14.03
C THR A 15 -5.23 -0.74 -14.58
N ILE A 16 -4.51 -0.97 -15.69
CA ILE A 16 -4.39 -2.31 -16.27
C ILE A 16 -3.71 -3.26 -15.28
N GLY A 17 -2.61 -2.84 -14.65
CA GLY A 17 -1.88 -3.64 -13.66
C GLY A 17 -2.78 -4.07 -12.48
N ILE A 18 -3.59 -3.15 -11.97
CA ILE A 18 -4.58 -3.40 -10.90
C ILE A 18 -5.66 -4.37 -11.36
N GLN A 19 -6.21 -4.21 -12.57
CA GLN A 19 -7.26 -5.11 -13.10
C GLN A 19 -6.73 -6.53 -13.30
N VAL A 20 -5.51 -6.68 -13.82
CA VAL A 20 -4.85 -7.99 -13.97
C VAL A 20 -4.57 -8.61 -12.60
N LEU A 21 -4.12 -7.83 -11.62
CA LEU A 21 -3.91 -8.31 -10.25
C LEU A 21 -5.24 -8.71 -9.58
N LEU A 22 -6.32 -7.95 -9.80
CA LEU A 22 -7.64 -8.29 -9.32
C LEU A 22 -8.11 -9.62 -9.91
N ALA A 23 -7.90 -9.83 -11.21
CA ALA A 23 -8.20 -11.11 -11.87
C ALA A 23 -7.37 -12.26 -11.27
N ALA A 24 -6.08 -12.05 -10.99
CA ALA A 24 -5.24 -13.03 -10.30
C ALA A 24 -5.78 -13.35 -8.90
N THR A 25 -6.17 -12.32 -8.14
CA THR A 25 -6.73 -12.44 -6.79
C THR A 25 -8.05 -13.21 -6.80
N PHE A 26 -8.92 -12.94 -7.79
CA PHE A 26 -10.19 -13.63 -7.96
C PHE A 26 -10.03 -15.15 -8.08
N THR A 27 -8.93 -15.62 -8.68
CA THR A 27 -8.66 -17.06 -8.80
C THR A 27 -8.38 -17.75 -7.46
N LEU A 28 -8.01 -17.02 -6.40
CA LEU A 28 -7.76 -17.61 -5.06
C LEU A 28 -8.99 -18.34 -4.51
N ALA A 29 -10.19 -17.82 -4.78
CA ALA A 29 -11.43 -18.41 -4.30
C ALA A 29 -11.94 -19.57 -5.20
N ILE A 30 -11.21 -19.93 -6.27
CA ILE A 30 -11.58 -21.02 -7.17
C ILE A 30 -10.78 -22.29 -6.81
N THR A 31 -11.40 -23.16 -6.04
CA THR A 31 -10.79 -24.40 -5.53
C THR A 31 -11.15 -25.66 -6.33
N SER A 32 -12.01 -25.56 -7.35
CA SER A 32 -12.47 -26.71 -8.14
C SER A 32 -11.36 -27.34 -9.00
N GLN A 33 -10.40 -26.55 -9.47
CA GLN A 33 -9.30 -27.00 -10.32
C GLN A 33 -7.97 -26.37 -9.89
N PRO A 34 -7.42 -26.78 -8.73
CA PRO A 34 -6.35 -26.03 -8.05
C PRO A 34 -5.07 -25.86 -8.88
N ARG A 35 -4.71 -26.86 -9.70
CA ARG A 35 -3.51 -26.79 -10.56
C ARG A 35 -3.69 -25.79 -11.70
N LEU A 36 -4.85 -25.81 -12.36
CA LEU A 36 -5.13 -24.90 -13.47
C LEU A 36 -5.26 -23.46 -12.95
N THR A 37 -5.97 -23.27 -11.84
CA THR A 37 -6.16 -21.94 -11.25
C THR A 37 -4.85 -21.36 -10.72
N ALA A 38 -3.97 -22.18 -10.13
CA ALA A 38 -2.61 -21.76 -9.77
C ALA A 38 -1.77 -21.34 -10.98
N ALA A 39 -1.82 -22.08 -12.09
CA ALA A 39 -1.11 -21.72 -13.32
C ALA A 39 -1.63 -20.40 -13.91
N ILE A 40 -2.95 -20.21 -13.98
CA ILE A 40 -3.58 -18.96 -14.42
C ILE A 40 -3.17 -17.79 -13.51
N ARG A 41 -3.20 -18.00 -12.19
CA ARG A 41 -2.79 -17.01 -11.20
C ARG A 41 -1.34 -16.57 -11.37
N LEU A 42 -0.42 -17.51 -11.58
CA LEU A 42 0.99 -17.21 -11.85
C LEU A 42 1.18 -16.42 -13.14
N LEU A 43 0.47 -16.79 -14.21
CA LEU A 43 0.53 -16.08 -15.48
C LEU A 43 0.04 -14.63 -15.33
N LEU A 44 -1.14 -14.44 -14.73
CA LEU A 44 -1.71 -13.12 -14.46
C LEU A 44 -0.82 -12.31 -13.50
N GLY A 45 -0.29 -12.95 -12.46
CA GLY A 45 0.66 -12.34 -11.53
C GLY A 45 1.91 -11.82 -12.24
N THR A 46 2.53 -12.66 -13.07
CA THR A 46 3.73 -12.29 -13.84
C THR A 46 3.46 -11.13 -14.78
N LEU A 47 2.31 -11.13 -15.45
CA LEU A 47 1.89 -10.02 -16.30
C LEU A 47 1.70 -8.73 -15.50
N SER A 48 0.99 -8.80 -14.36
CA SER A 48 0.76 -7.66 -13.48
C SER A 48 2.07 -7.09 -12.91
N ALA A 49 2.99 -7.95 -12.44
CA ALA A 49 4.31 -7.53 -11.95
C ALA A 49 5.13 -6.87 -13.05
N SER A 50 5.06 -7.36 -14.29
CA SER A 50 5.74 -6.75 -15.43
C SER A 50 5.22 -5.34 -15.71
N ILE A 51 3.90 -5.13 -15.62
CA ILE A 51 3.26 -3.82 -15.79
C ILE A 51 3.66 -2.87 -14.66
N PHE A 52 3.64 -3.33 -13.40
CA PHE A 52 4.06 -2.51 -12.25
C PHE A 52 5.55 -2.19 -12.28
N TYR A 53 6.39 -3.12 -12.72
CA TYR A 53 7.82 -2.90 -12.94
C TYR A 53 8.03 -1.82 -14.01
N TYR A 54 7.36 -1.95 -15.15
CA TYR A 54 7.40 -0.94 -16.18
C TYR A 54 6.92 0.41 -15.65
N CYS A 55 5.79 0.46 -14.95
CA CYS A 55 5.27 1.71 -14.36
C CYS A 55 6.25 2.34 -13.34
N THR A 56 7.04 1.53 -12.63
CA THR A 56 7.99 2.03 -11.62
C THR A 56 9.25 2.60 -12.25
N PHE A 57 9.79 1.91 -13.27
CA PHE A 57 11.13 2.18 -13.80
C PHE A 57 11.12 2.82 -15.19
N HIS A 58 9.96 2.96 -15.83
CA HIS A 58 9.83 3.67 -17.10
C HIS A 58 9.97 5.17 -16.89
N SER A 59 10.66 5.82 -17.83
CA SER A 59 10.87 7.27 -17.83
C SER A 59 9.58 8.00 -18.20
N TYR A 60 8.72 8.27 -17.23
CA TYR A 60 7.63 9.22 -17.40
C TYR A 60 8.16 10.65 -17.33
N ASN A 61 7.50 11.57 -18.04
CA ASN A 61 7.80 13.00 -17.93
C ASN A 61 7.39 13.47 -16.53
N ALA A 62 8.35 13.52 -15.62
CA ALA A 62 8.13 14.06 -14.28
C ALA A 62 7.76 15.55 -14.39
N PRO A 63 6.59 15.98 -13.87
CA PRO A 63 6.21 17.40 -13.87
C PRO A 63 7.08 18.23 -12.92
N THR A 64 7.95 17.59 -12.12
CA THR A 64 8.79 18.26 -11.13
C THR A 64 10.25 17.82 -11.24
N ARG A 65 11.17 18.67 -10.77
CA ARG A 65 12.62 18.40 -10.70
C ARG A 65 13.01 17.47 -9.53
N GLY A 66 12.05 16.74 -8.97
CA GLY A 66 12.20 15.99 -7.72
C GLY A 66 12.17 14.48 -7.90
N THR A 67 12.32 13.76 -6.80
CA THR A 67 12.12 12.30 -6.73
C THR A 67 10.61 11.99 -6.76
N ASP A 68 10.12 11.37 -7.82
CA ASP A 68 8.71 10.93 -7.93
C ASP A 68 8.46 9.67 -7.08
N THR A 69 8.46 9.84 -5.76
CA THR A 69 8.33 8.73 -4.79
C THR A 69 6.97 8.04 -4.87
N ALA A 70 5.93 8.74 -5.33
CA ALA A 70 4.56 8.20 -5.36
C ALA A 70 4.41 7.04 -6.36
N ILE A 71 4.89 7.21 -7.60
CA ILE A 71 4.79 6.17 -8.64
C ILE A 71 5.59 4.93 -8.21
N ALA A 72 6.81 5.15 -7.73
CA ALA A 72 7.67 4.07 -7.25
C ALA A 72 7.04 3.30 -6.09
N THR A 73 6.41 4.02 -5.15
CA THR A 73 5.70 3.40 -4.02
C THR A 73 4.55 2.53 -4.51
N VAL A 74 3.69 3.05 -5.39
CA VAL A 74 2.52 2.30 -5.91
C VAL A 74 2.97 1.07 -6.71
N GLY A 75 3.95 1.22 -7.60
CA GLY A 75 4.42 0.12 -8.43
C GLY A 75 5.15 -0.96 -7.62
N LEU A 76 6.02 -0.60 -6.69
CA LEU A 76 6.67 -1.57 -5.79
C LEU A 76 5.65 -2.27 -4.89
N TYR A 77 4.66 -1.56 -4.35
CA TYR A 77 3.59 -2.17 -3.58
C TYR A 77 2.76 -3.16 -4.42
N GLY A 78 2.48 -2.81 -5.69
CA GLY A 78 1.84 -3.71 -6.64
C GLY A 78 2.63 -5.00 -6.86
N ILE A 79 3.95 -4.90 -7.02
CA ILE A 79 4.85 -6.08 -7.13
C ILE A 79 4.80 -6.92 -5.85
N MET A 80 4.88 -6.29 -4.67
CA MET A 80 4.78 -7.00 -3.39
C MET A 80 3.45 -7.75 -3.27
N ARG A 81 2.34 -7.17 -3.75
CA ARG A 81 1.03 -7.83 -3.79
C ARG A 81 0.99 -9.02 -4.74
N VAL A 82 1.62 -8.92 -5.90
CA VAL A 82 1.77 -10.08 -6.80
C VAL A 82 2.49 -11.22 -6.08
N ILE A 83 3.58 -10.94 -5.37
CA ILE A 83 4.35 -11.95 -4.63
C ILE A 83 3.45 -12.60 -3.56
N ASP A 84 2.76 -11.80 -2.76
CA ASP A 84 1.83 -12.27 -1.72
C ASP A 84 0.73 -13.19 -2.28
N ILE A 85 0.02 -12.73 -3.31
CA ILE A 85 -1.14 -13.43 -3.90
C ILE A 85 -0.73 -14.68 -4.70
N CYS A 86 0.34 -14.58 -5.48
CA CYS A 86 0.65 -15.56 -6.52
C CYS A 86 1.79 -16.51 -6.13
N VAL A 87 2.67 -16.13 -5.21
CA VAL A 87 3.91 -16.87 -4.94
C VAL A 87 3.96 -17.42 -3.51
N VAL A 88 3.58 -16.64 -2.49
CA VAL A 88 3.71 -17.05 -1.08
C VAL A 88 2.94 -18.35 -0.79
N ASP A 89 1.69 -18.45 -1.24
CA ASP A 89 0.84 -19.64 -1.14
C ASP A 89 1.54 -20.91 -1.70
N LEU A 90 2.23 -20.78 -2.83
CA LEU A 90 2.93 -21.89 -3.49
C LEU A 90 4.21 -22.30 -2.76
N LEU A 91 4.95 -21.34 -2.20
CA LEU A 91 6.25 -21.57 -1.57
C LEU A 91 6.12 -22.07 -0.12
N VAL A 92 5.18 -21.50 0.64
CA VAL A 92 5.04 -21.80 2.07
C VAL A 92 4.18 -23.06 2.28
N GLY A 93 3.55 -23.59 1.23
CA GLY A 93 2.79 -24.85 1.29
C GLY A 93 1.49 -24.76 2.11
N VAL A 94 1.09 -23.54 2.50
CA VAL A 94 -0.16 -23.24 3.17
C VAL A 94 -1.23 -23.19 2.09
N ASN A 95 -1.64 -24.36 1.57
CA ASN A 95 -2.64 -24.51 0.50
C ASN A 95 -4.07 -24.07 0.92
N SER A 96 -4.18 -23.03 1.74
CA SER A 96 -5.44 -22.44 2.18
C SER A 96 -5.45 -20.97 1.77
N PRO A 97 -6.29 -20.59 0.79
CA PRO A 97 -6.43 -19.19 0.43
C PRO A 97 -6.98 -18.39 1.64
N PRO A 98 -6.63 -17.10 1.76
CA PRO A 98 -7.06 -16.23 2.85
C PRO A 98 -8.57 -16.23 3.06
N ARG A 99 -9.00 -16.24 4.33
CA ARG A 99 -10.43 -16.27 4.70
C ARG A 99 -10.82 -15.09 5.55
N TRP A 100 -12.07 -14.69 5.39
CA TRP A 100 -12.68 -13.72 6.29
C TRP A 100 -12.94 -14.35 7.66
N VAL A 101 -12.75 -13.53 8.68
CA VAL A 101 -13.15 -13.77 10.06
C VAL A 101 -14.16 -12.70 10.43
N VAL A 102 -15.41 -13.10 10.59
CA VAL A 102 -16.53 -12.22 10.95
C VAL A 102 -16.96 -12.55 12.37
N ASP A 103 -16.93 -11.56 13.26
CA ASP A 103 -17.24 -11.74 14.69
C ASP A 103 -16.51 -12.93 15.34
N GLY A 104 -15.24 -13.13 14.94
CA GLY A 104 -14.39 -14.22 15.44
C GLY A 104 -14.62 -15.59 14.79
N LYS A 105 -15.55 -15.72 13.84
CA LYS A 105 -15.81 -16.95 13.09
C LYS A 105 -15.20 -16.89 11.70
N VAL A 106 -14.41 -17.91 11.36
CA VAL A 106 -13.84 -18.06 10.02
C VAL A 106 -14.94 -18.47 9.05
N LEU A 107 -15.15 -17.68 7.99
CA LEU A 107 -16.10 -17.98 6.93
C LEU A 107 -15.50 -18.93 5.88
N PRO A 108 -16.35 -19.75 5.22
CA PRO A 108 -15.89 -20.52 4.06
C PRO A 108 -15.53 -19.60 2.89
N LEU A 109 -14.80 -20.15 1.93
CA LEU A 109 -14.49 -19.41 0.70
C LEU A 109 -15.75 -19.14 -0.11
N PRO A 110 -15.82 -17.98 -0.78
CA PRO A 110 -16.98 -17.61 -1.57
C PRO A 110 -17.16 -18.51 -2.78
N THR A 111 -18.41 -18.89 -3.05
CA THR A 111 -18.75 -19.82 -4.15
C THR A 111 -19.37 -19.11 -5.35
N THR A 112 -20.07 -18.01 -5.11
CA THR A 112 -20.71 -17.22 -6.18
C THR A 112 -19.75 -16.22 -6.80
N PHE A 113 -20.03 -15.79 -8.04
CA PHE A 113 -19.21 -14.81 -8.74
C PHE A 113 -19.07 -13.49 -7.96
N TYR A 114 -20.18 -12.94 -7.46
CA TYR A 114 -20.19 -11.66 -6.76
C TYR A 114 -19.44 -11.71 -5.43
N GLU A 115 -19.59 -12.79 -4.67
CA GLU A 115 -18.85 -12.94 -3.42
C GLU A 115 -17.35 -13.12 -3.67
N ARG A 116 -16.95 -13.83 -4.73
CA ARG A 116 -15.55 -13.96 -5.14
C ARG A 116 -14.96 -12.62 -5.57
N LEU A 117 -15.74 -11.81 -6.29
CA LEU A 117 -15.32 -10.47 -6.68
C LEU A 117 -15.16 -9.56 -5.45
N ALA A 118 -16.11 -9.62 -4.51
CA ALA A 118 -16.04 -8.88 -3.25
C ALA A 118 -14.82 -9.30 -2.41
N HIS A 119 -14.54 -10.60 -2.33
CA HIS A 119 -13.36 -11.17 -1.68
C HIS A 119 -12.07 -10.71 -2.32
N ALA A 120 -11.99 -10.73 -3.66
CA ALA A 120 -10.82 -10.27 -4.38
C ALA A 120 -10.57 -8.77 -4.22
N LEU A 121 -11.63 -7.95 -4.27
CA LEU A 121 -11.54 -6.49 -4.06
C LEU A 121 -11.09 -6.16 -2.63
N ASP A 122 -11.69 -6.81 -1.64
CA ASP A 122 -11.31 -6.62 -0.24
C ASP A 122 -9.88 -7.10 0.03
N TYR A 123 -9.47 -8.25 -0.53
CA TYR A 123 -8.10 -8.75 -0.35
C TYR A 123 -7.05 -7.87 -1.03
N LEU A 124 -7.40 -7.26 -2.16
CA LEU A 124 -6.51 -6.33 -2.86
C LEU A 124 -6.35 -5.01 -2.09
N THR A 125 -7.41 -4.58 -1.38
CA THR A 125 -7.46 -3.30 -0.66
C THR A 125 -7.15 -3.42 0.83
N THR A 126 -7.06 -4.64 1.37
CA THR A 126 -6.74 -4.90 2.78
C THR A 126 -5.41 -4.25 3.16
N LEU A 127 -5.36 -3.66 4.35
CA LEU A 127 -4.13 -3.16 4.94
C LEU A 127 -3.94 -3.85 6.28
N GLN A 128 -2.81 -4.54 6.47
CA GLN A 128 -2.49 -5.22 7.73
C GLN A 128 -3.55 -6.24 8.20
N GLY A 129 -4.34 -6.81 7.29
CA GLY A 129 -5.35 -7.82 7.60
C GLY A 129 -6.72 -7.27 7.98
N THR A 130 -6.98 -5.96 7.82
CA THR A 130 -8.34 -5.41 7.94
C THR A 130 -9.18 -5.66 6.70
N SER A 131 -10.49 -5.72 6.85
CA SER A 131 -11.44 -5.82 5.75
C SER A 131 -12.22 -4.53 5.60
N ILE A 132 -12.61 -4.18 4.39
CA ILE A 132 -13.55 -3.08 4.09
C ILE A 132 -14.97 -3.37 4.59
N PHE A 133 -15.26 -4.63 4.95
CA PHE A 133 -16.54 -5.04 5.51
C PHE A 133 -16.57 -4.87 7.03
N LYS A 134 -17.75 -4.49 7.54
CA LYS A 134 -17.95 -4.22 8.97
C LYS A 134 -17.76 -5.49 9.78
N SER A 135 -17.07 -5.37 10.92
CA SER A 135 -16.75 -6.50 11.82
C SER A 135 -16.01 -7.67 11.16
N THR A 136 -15.34 -7.41 10.03
CA THR A 136 -14.61 -8.42 9.27
C THR A 136 -13.11 -8.16 9.35
N THR A 137 -12.33 -9.23 9.46
CA THR A 137 -10.87 -9.23 9.41
C THR A 137 -10.40 -10.41 8.58
N TRP A 138 -9.13 -10.43 8.18
CA TRP A 138 -8.51 -11.59 7.55
C TRP A 138 -7.94 -12.54 8.61
N ASP A 139 -7.98 -13.84 8.33
CA ASP A 139 -7.50 -14.90 9.22
C ASP A 139 -6.00 -14.81 9.56
N TRP A 140 -5.20 -14.23 8.68
CA TRP A 140 -3.77 -13.97 8.90
C TRP A 140 -3.48 -12.63 9.60
N MET A 141 -4.49 -11.87 10.03
CA MET A 141 -4.30 -10.57 10.67
C MET A 141 -3.40 -10.70 11.92
N PRO A 142 -2.25 -9.98 12.00
CA PRO A 142 -1.37 -10.04 13.15
C PRO A 142 -2.06 -9.54 14.42
N LEU A 143 -1.72 -10.13 15.58
CA LEU A 143 -2.25 -9.67 16.88
C LEU A 143 -1.89 -8.21 17.18
N SER A 144 -0.70 -7.76 16.77
CA SER A 144 -0.28 -6.35 16.89
C SER A 144 -1.17 -5.41 16.08
N ALA A 145 -1.53 -5.79 14.85
CA ALA A 145 -2.47 -5.05 14.01
C ALA A 145 -3.86 -5.03 14.64
N LYS A 146 -4.34 -6.18 15.15
CA LYS A 146 -5.66 -6.29 15.79
C LYS A 146 -5.82 -5.36 16.99
N ARG A 147 -4.76 -5.13 17.77
CA ARG A 147 -4.75 -4.18 18.90
C ARG A 147 -4.84 -2.71 18.46
N ARG A 148 -4.45 -2.38 17.23
CA ARG A 148 -4.47 -1.02 16.67
C ARG A 148 -5.78 -0.66 15.99
N VAL A 149 -6.66 -1.63 15.77
CA VAL A 149 -7.98 -1.40 15.17
C VAL A 149 -8.82 -0.53 16.10
N LEU A 150 -9.40 0.53 15.54
CA LEU A 150 -10.31 1.39 16.27
C LEU A 150 -11.57 0.60 16.66
N PRO A 151 -12.13 0.83 17.86
CA PRO A 151 -13.40 0.23 18.23
C PRO A 151 -14.50 0.60 17.24
N ALA A 152 -15.37 -0.36 16.88
CA ALA A 152 -16.50 -0.14 15.98
C ALA A 152 -17.51 0.91 16.52
N SER A 153 -17.45 1.21 17.82
CA SER A 153 -18.22 2.28 18.46
C SER A 153 -17.65 3.68 18.20
N THR A 154 -16.50 3.81 17.55
CA THR A 154 -15.87 5.11 17.27
C THR A 154 -16.76 5.92 16.30
N PRO A 155 -17.18 7.15 16.66
CA PRO A 155 -17.99 7.96 15.76
C PRO A 155 -17.22 8.33 14.49
N ARG A 156 -17.84 8.18 13.32
CA ARG A 156 -17.25 8.56 12.01
C ARG A 156 -16.71 9.99 11.99
N THR A 157 -17.43 10.93 12.62
CA THR A 157 -17.02 12.34 12.73
C THR A 157 -15.70 12.50 13.49
N THR A 158 -15.49 11.69 14.53
CA THR A 158 -14.25 11.70 15.30
C THR A 158 -13.09 11.16 14.48
N PHE A 159 -13.31 10.04 13.78
CA PHE A 159 -12.33 9.47 12.85
C PHE A 159 -11.94 10.49 11.77
N LEU A 160 -12.92 11.04 11.05
CA LEU A 160 -12.68 11.98 9.96
C LEU A 160 -11.92 13.20 10.44
N ARG A 161 -12.32 13.79 11.58
CA ARG A 161 -11.60 14.94 12.17
C ARG A 161 -10.14 14.60 12.46
N GLN A 162 -9.87 13.45 13.07
CA GLN A 162 -8.50 13.03 13.36
C GLN A 162 -7.70 12.75 12.09
N ALA A 163 -8.30 12.07 11.10
CA ALA A 163 -7.67 11.79 9.82
C ALA A 163 -7.32 13.08 9.06
N PHE A 164 -8.20 14.09 9.04
CA PHE A 164 -7.92 15.39 8.44
C PHE A 164 -6.79 16.14 9.16
N ILE A 165 -6.77 16.12 10.50
CA ILE A 165 -5.68 16.74 11.27
C ILE A 165 -4.34 16.07 10.98
N SER A 166 -4.31 14.73 10.95
CA SER A 166 -3.10 13.96 10.62
C SER A 166 -2.65 14.20 9.19
N LEU A 167 -3.59 14.20 8.23
CA LEU A 167 -3.31 14.52 6.83
C LEU A 167 -2.69 15.91 6.69
N PHE A 168 -3.25 16.92 7.35
CA PHE A 168 -2.72 18.28 7.33
C PHE A 168 -1.31 18.37 7.90
N LYS A 169 -1.05 17.75 9.05
CA LYS A 169 0.30 17.71 9.67
C LYS A 169 1.31 17.01 8.78
N ASN A 170 0.96 15.82 8.28
CA ASN A 170 1.83 15.04 7.40
C ASN A 170 2.15 15.80 6.12
N TYR A 171 1.16 16.50 5.57
CA TYR A 171 1.34 17.32 4.38
C TYR A 171 2.30 18.49 4.60
N LEU A 172 2.18 19.23 5.72
CA LEU A 172 3.10 20.34 6.01
C LEU A 172 4.56 19.87 6.10
N VAL A 173 4.82 18.74 6.76
CA VAL A 173 6.17 18.17 6.86
C VAL A 173 6.64 17.68 5.50
N TYR A 174 5.76 17.04 4.73
CA TYR A 174 6.06 16.58 3.38
C TYR A 174 6.46 17.74 2.48
N ASP A 175 5.70 18.84 2.49
CA ASP A 175 5.95 20.03 1.67
C ASP A 175 7.28 20.69 2.02
N ALA A 176 7.60 20.80 3.31
CA ALA A 176 8.89 21.33 3.76
C ALA A 176 10.07 20.46 3.30
N LEU A 177 9.97 19.13 3.40
CA LEU A 177 11.01 18.21 2.95
C LEU A 177 11.10 18.12 1.42
N ASP A 178 9.98 18.22 0.72
CA ASP A 178 9.94 18.27 -0.75
C ASP A 178 10.59 19.56 -1.27
N ALA A 179 10.31 20.70 -0.66
CA ALA A 179 11.00 21.96 -0.93
C ALA A 179 12.51 21.84 -0.65
N PHE A 180 12.89 21.20 0.47
CA PHE A 180 14.28 20.88 0.76
C PHE A 180 14.88 19.88 -0.24
N ASN A 181 14.16 18.93 -0.82
CA ASN A 181 14.76 18.06 -1.83
C ASN A 181 14.90 18.76 -3.18
N LYS A 182 14.01 19.72 -3.47
CA LYS A 182 13.95 20.46 -4.74
C LYS A 182 14.80 21.73 -4.79
N HIS A 183 15.27 22.25 -3.65
CA HIS A 183 16.16 23.43 -3.65
C HIS A 183 17.48 23.15 -4.39
N ARG A 184 17.92 21.89 -4.42
CA ARG A 184 19.13 21.46 -5.12
C ARG A 184 18.76 20.92 -6.51
N LEU A 185 19.55 21.31 -7.50
CA LEU A 185 19.49 20.70 -8.82
C LEU A 185 20.29 19.40 -8.79
N TRP A 186 19.61 18.28 -8.97
CA TRP A 186 20.23 16.97 -9.06
C TRP A 186 20.70 16.71 -10.49
N ASP A 187 21.92 16.20 -10.66
CA ASP A 187 22.38 15.69 -11.94
C ASP A 187 21.75 14.31 -12.19
N CYS A 188 20.65 14.29 -12.95
CA CYS A 188 19.93 13.07 -13.29
C CYS A 188 20.73 12.12 -14.22
N ARG A 189 21.93 12.51 -14.68
CA ARG A 189 22.85 11.62 -15.42
C ARG A 189 23.64 10.71 -14.47
N GLN A 190 23.71 11.04 -13.20
CA GLN A 190 24.39 10.22 -12.20
C GLN A 190 23.44 9.17 -11.63
N LEU A 191 23.91 7.92 -11.54
CA LEU A 191 23.13 6.82 -10.96
C LEU A 191 22.84 7.04 -9.46
N HIS A 192 23.76 7.69 -8.74
CA HIS A 192 23.64 7.95 -7.30
C HIS A 192 23.88 9.43 -7.00
N PRO A 193 22.90 10.31 -7.29
CA PRO A 193 23.10 11.77 -7.23
C PRO A 193 23.36 12.29 -5.80
N ILE A 194 22.94 11.55 -4.77
CA ILE A 194 23.21 11.90 -3.36
C ILE A 194 24.66 11.55 -2.98
N THR A 195 25.12 10.33 -3.24
CA THR A 195 26.46 9.88 -2.81
C THR A 195 27.57 10.36 -3.73
N ASN A 196 27.29 10.51 -5.03
CA ASN A 196 28.29 10.86 -6.04
C ASN A 196 28.20 12.33 -6.47
N GLY A 197 27.19 13.08 -6.00
CA GLY A 197 26.94 14.48 -6.36
C GLY A 197 27.76 15.52 -5.59
N GLY A 198 28.90 15.12 -5.03
CA GLY A 198 29.82 16.02 -4.33
C GLY A 198 29.32 16.55 -2.97
N LEU A 199 28.35 15.87 -2.35
CA LEU A 199 27.87 16.20 -1.01
C LEU A 199 28.86 15.73 0.06
N SER A 200 29.05 16.54 1.10
CA SER A 200 29.73 16.09 2.31
C SER A 200 28.89 15.03 3.03
N ILE A 201 29.53 14.17 3.84
CA ILE A 201 28.83 13.09 4.57
C ILE A 201 27.63 13.61 5.37
N PRO A 202 27.70 14.73 6.13
CA PRO A 202 26.54 15.25 6.85
C PRO A 202 25.38 15.63 5.92
N GLU A 203 25.66 16.24 4.78
CA GLU A 203 24.61 16.60 3.81
C GLU A 203 24.00 15.36 3.15
N GLN A 204 24.80 14.33 2.88
CA GLN A 204 24.29 13.04 2.39
C GLN A 204 23.32 12.41 3.39
N LEU A 205 23.63 12.45 4.69
CA LEU A 205 22.77 11.92 5.74
C LEU A 205 21.44 12.69 5.84
N VAL A 206 21.49 14.02 5.76
CA VAL A 206 20.27 14.86 5.78
C VAL A 206 19.41 14.61 4.53
N ALA A 207 20.03 14.51 3.34
CA ALA A 207 19.32 14.20 2.11
C ALA A 207 18.69 12.80 2.15
N ALA A 208 19.43 11.79 2.61
CA ALA A 208 18.92 10.43 2.76
C ALA A 208 17.75 10.37 3.77
N PHE A 209 17.89 11.03 4.92
CA PHE A 209 16.81 11.15 5.91
C PHE A 209 15.58 11.82 5.31
N SER A 210 15.75 12.94 4.61
CA SER A 210 14.67 13.66 3.94
C SER A 210 13.92 12.75 2.96
N VAL A 211 14.63 12.05 2.07
CA VAL A 211 14.01 11.11 1.11
C VAL A 211 13.24 10.00 1.84
N CYS A 212 13.84 9.37 2.85
CA CYS A 212 13.17 8.30 3.62
C CYS A 212 11.89 8.78 4.31
N VAL A 213 11.93 9.97 4.94
CA VAL A 213 10.75 10.55 5.60
C VAL A 213 9.69 10.94 4.57
N THR A 214 10.07 11.54 3.44
CA THR A 214 9.15 11.86 2.33
C THR A 214 8.48 10.59 1.81
N THR A 215 9.19 9.47 1.67
CA THR A 215 8.58 8.18 1.28
C THR A 215 7.55 7.71 2.31
N SER A 216 7.88 7.69 3.60
CA SER A 216 6.95 7.30 4.67
C SER A 216 5.71 8.21 4.73
N LEU A 217 5.90 9.51 4.56
CA LEU A 217 4.83 10.49 4.50
C LEU A 217 3.96 10.33 3.25
N SER A 218 4.54 10.04 2.08
CA SER A 218 3.81 9.78 0.83
C SER A 218 2.82 8.62 1.00
N ILE A 219 3.27 7.52 1.61
CA ILE A 219 2.43 6.36 1.94
C ILE A 219 1.32 6.78 2.90
N SER A 220 1.66 7.49 3.98
CA SER A 220 0.71 7.91 5.02
C SER A 220 -0.35 8.87 4.48
N ILE A 221 0.04 9.85 3.66
CA ILE A 221 -0.87 10.82 3.04
C ILE A 221 -1.85 10.10 2.12
N SER A 222 -1.35 9.19 1.28
CA SER A 222 -2.18 8.40 0.35
C SER A 222 -3.20 7.55 1.12
N ALA A 223 -2.75 6.84 2.16
CA ALA A 223 -3.63 6.06 3.03
C ALA A 223 -4.68 6.94 3.74
N HIS A 224 -4.31 8.13 4.22
CA HIS A 224 -5.27 9.05 4.84
C HIS A 224 -6.32 9.55 3.85
N ILE A 225 -5.93 9.95 2.64
CA ILE A 225 -6.87 10.41 1.60
C ILE A 225 -7.89 9.31 1.31
N VAL A 226 -7.42 8.07 1.06
CA VAL A 226 -8.30 6.94 0.78
C VAL A 226 -9.21 6.64 1.97
N SER A 227 -8.67 6.63 3.20
CA SER A 227 -9.47 6.37 4.41
C SER A 227 -10.57 7.42 4.64
N ILE A 228 -10.27 8.69 4.38
CA ILE A 228 -11.23 9.80 4.50
C ILE A 228 -12.35 9.60 3.50
N ILE A 229 -12.02 9.35 2.23
CA ILE A 229 -13.01 9.13 1.16
C ILE A 229 -13.87 7.92 1.50
N ALA A 230 -13.26 6.78 1.85
CA ALA A 230 -13.98 5.56 2.14
C ALA A 230 -14.93 5.70 3.34
N VAL A 231 -14.46 6.26 4.46
CA VAL A 231 -15.28 6.44 5.66
C VAL A 231 -16.38 7.50 5.42
N ALA A 232 -16.10 8.55 4.66
CA ALA A 232 -17.11 9.53 4.26
C ALA A 232 -18.21 8.89 3.36
N CYS A 233 -17.82 7.95 2.50
CA CYS A 233 -18.74 7.15 1.69
C CYS A 233 -19.44 6.01 2.46
N GLY A 234 -19.19 5.87 3.75
CA GLY A 234 -19.91 4.94 4.63
C GLY A 234 -19.15 3.68 5.04
N ALA A 235 -17.88 3.53 4.63
CA ALA A 235 -17.04 2.43 5.07
C ALA A 235 -16.89 2.41 6.62
N PRO A 236 -16.74 1.22 7.22
CA PRO A 236 -16.49 1.08 8.66
C PRO A 236 -15.16 1.73 9.06
N VAL A 237 -15.11 2.35 10.24
CA VAL A 237 -13.91 3.05 10.73
C VAL A 237 -12.81 2.08 11.14
N GLU A 238 -13.20 0.91 11.64
CA GLU A 238 -12.33 -0.19 12.05
C GLU A 238 -11.53 -0.79 10.88
N ALA A 239 -11.97 -0.59 9.63
CA ALA A 239 -11.26 -1.05 8.44
C ALA A 239 -10.00 -0.24 8.12
N TRP A 240 -9.84 0.94 8.73
CA TRP A 240 -8.82 1.92 8.37
C TRP A 240 -7.89 2.27 9.54
N PRO A 241 -7.11 1.31 10.06
CA PRO A 241 -6.10 1.59 11.06
C PRO A 241 -5.00 2.49 10.48
N PRO A 242 -4.27 3.24 11.31
CA PRO A 242 -3.11 4.00 10.85
C PRO A 242 -2.05 3.07 10.26
N MET A 243 -1.43 3.49 9.16
CA MET A 243 -0.37 2.72 8.51
C MET A 243 0.87 2.56 9.41
N PHE A 244 1.23 3.66 10.08
CA PHE A 244 2.30 3.74 11.07
C PHE A 244 1.73 4.33 12.36
N ASN A 245 2.00 3.68 13.47
CA ASN A 245 1.54 4.03 14.81
C ASN A 245 2.72 4.45 15.68
N ARG A 246 3.22 5.67 15.45
CA ARG A 246 4.33 6.25 16.24
C ARG A 246 5.59 5.35 16.28
N PRO A 247 6.11 4.89 15.12
CA PRO A 247 7.26 3.98 15.07
C PRO A 247 8.50 4.56 15.77
N PHE A 248 8.68 5.88 15.75
CA PHE A 248 9.80 6.56 16.40
C PHE A 248 9.68 6.69 17.93
N SER A 249 8.59 6.22 18.52
CA SER A 249 8.47 6.04 19.98
C SER A 249 8.79 4.62 20.43
N ALA A 250 9.14 3.73 19.50
CA ALA A 250 9.43 2.34 19.80
C ALA A 250 10.66 2.20 20.69
N VAL A 251 10.58 1.27 21.65
CA VAL A 251 11.67 1.00 22.62
C VAL A 251 12.59 -0.14 22.17
N SER A 252 12.22 -0.85 21.12
CA SER A 252 13.02 -1.94 20.54
C SER A 252 12.80 -2.01 19.03
N LEU A 253 13.67 -2.76 18.34
CA LEU A 253 13.53 -2.99 16.90
C LEU A 253 12.27 -3.81 16.57
N GLU A 254 11.93 -4.79 17.42
CA GLU A 254 10.68 -5.55 17.27
C GLU A 254 9.46 -4.62 17.38
N ASP A 255 9.45 -3.77 18.41
CA ASP A 255 8.40 -2.77 18.60
C ASP A 255 8.30 -1.84 17.39
N PHE A 256 9.43 -1.32 16.89
CA PHE A 256 9.48 -0.47 15.69
C PHE A 256 8.79 -1.10 14.47
N TRP A 257 9.03 -2.39 14.20
CA TRP A 257 8.41 -3.09 13.07
C TRP A 257 6.93 -3.40 13.26
N THR A 258 6.43 -3.36 14.50
CA THR A 258 5.01 -3.57 14.82
C THR A 258 4.20 -2.28 14.95
N GLN A 259 4.87 -1.12 14.94
CA GLN A 259 4.26 0.21 15.13
C GLN A 259 3.92 0.90 13.82
#